data_AF-A0A815HMD5-F1
#
_entry.id   AF-A0A815HMD5-F1
#
_cell.length_a   1.000
_cell.length_b   1.000
_cell.length_c   1.000
_cell.angle_alpha   90.00
_cell.angle_beta   90.00
_cell.angle_gamma   90.00
#
_symmetry.space_group_name_H-M   'P 1'
#
loop_
_entity.id
_entity.type
_entity.pdbx_description
1 polymer ?
#
loop_
_entity_poly.entity_id
_entity_poly.type
_entity_poly.pdbx_seq_one_letter_code
_entity_poly.pdbx_strand_id
1 'polypeptide(L)'
;MSWATQIPEELTIIPRGLVCIANLDVRHDAVHRAIWDLFDSRKESSTSVLRYKLVDINEQYPHCKAKRATYEWYVPKGVIKTNWMNKHLNLVPSLVVIFFELDWNDPLFQEKQNEYKEKIDVVRTNLDNRASVISVVLLQNKDSFPTVDDLYSTERDQKANTLCTYFDITKRALCVLPVLPQPDNLHAWIDRLEQTFIEWSQNYYTNEIKRVKQHKETLNKLTHQLLHVRHQFKMGFFGELKQDIPSAVKSYKSAYSYLTDNVRIHDTNILEMKMVAGFLTYKICRISFDLSQPVEAINHFRRHSDIFKSKMGPVELSFEHKAWLSKQFQIFADLFTRCPHAIQTQHPGFYYQEAAYQAMARKQLAHTLCRGIEQSNYDPSEFLKSPEFYGQRPWRQHHQSVEIADAQKEKEGIAALQNVEMYNLAEEYASCKEYEKALKYVVRLLIMDAT
;
A
#
# COMPACT_ATOMS: atom_id res chain seq x y z
N MET A 1 -19.32 -11.23 -4.94
CA MET A 1 -17.96 -11.83 -4.89
C MET A 1 -17.62 -12.27 -3.47
N SER A 2 -17.09 -13.49 -3.30
CA SER A 2 -16.65 -14.01 -2.00
C SER A 2 -15.53 -13.15 -1.41
N TRP A 3 -15.70 -12.69 -0.16
CA TRP A 3 -14.76 -11.87 0.59
C TRP A 3 -13.33 -12.46 0.66
N ALA A 4 -13.20 -13.79 0.53
CA ALA A 4 -11.93 -14.52 0.48
C ALA A 4 -11.14 -14.38 -0.83
N THR A 5 -11.64 -13.59 -1.79
CA THR A 5 -11.02 -13.42 -3.12
C THR A 5 -10.63 -11.98 -3.44
N GLN A 6 -10.96 -11.03 -2.55
CA GLN A 6 -10.70 -9.61 -2.80
C GLN A 6 -9.23 -9.27 -2.52
N ILE A 7 -8.55 -8.71 -3.53
CA ILE A 7 -7.28 -8.02 -3.30
C ILE A 7 -7.61 -6.57 -2.92
N PRO A 8 -7.09 -6.06 -1.78
CA PRO A 8 -7.28 -4.67 -1.39
C PRO A 8 -6.63 -3.74 -2.41
N GLU A 9 -7.32 -2.64 -2.73
CA GLU A 9 -6.86 -1.66 -3.71
C GLU A 9 -5.45 -1.16 -3.37
N GLU A 10 -5.18 -0.94 -2.08
CA GLU A 10 -3.90 -0.49 -1.55
C GLU A 10 -2.72 -1.43 -1.89
N LEU A 11 -2.99 -2.71 -2.12
CA LEU A 11 -1.95 -3.64 -2.55
C LEU A 11 -1.67 -3.52 -4.05
N THR A 12 -2.71 -3.23 -4.85
CA THR A 12 -2.63 -3.23 -6.31
C THR A 12 -1.88 -2.04 -6.87
N ILE A 13 -1.97 -0.88 -6.19
CA ILE A 13 -1.28 0.34 -6.60
C ILE A 13 0.24 0.24 -6.48
N ILE A 14 0.94 1.10 -7.21
CA ILE A 14 2.39 1.31 -7.04
C ILE A 14 2.58 2.23 -5.83
N PRO A 15 3.17 1.75 -4.72
CA PRO A 15 3.35 2.57 -3.53
C PRO A 15 4.32 3.72 -3.81
N ARG A 16 3.87 4.96 -3.55
CA ARG A 16 4.66 6.19 -3.67
C ARG A 16 4.68 6.91 -2.33
N GLY A 17 5.81 7.54 -2.00
CA GLY A 17 5.94 8.29 -0.75
C GLY A 17 4.96 9.48 -0.70
N LEU A 18 4.20 9.61 0.38
CA LEU A 18 3.23 10.68 0.54
C LEU A 18 3.91 11.95 1.08
N VAL A 19 3.81 13.03 0.32
CA VAL A 19 4.24 14.38 0.71
C VAL A 19 3.01 15.27 0.85
N CYS A 20 2.85 15.86 2.03
CA CYS A 20 1.81 16.86 2.25
C CYS A 20 2.38 18.26 1.98
N ILE A 21 1.66 19.07 1.21
CA ILE A 21 1.97 20.48 0.98
C ILE A 21 0.96 21.32 1.76
N ALA A 22 1.46 22.27 2.55
CA ALA A 22 0.64 23.13 3.41
C ALA A 22 0.94 24.61 3.16
N ASN A 23 -0.02 25.45 3.55
CA ASN A 23 0.07 26.93 3.52
C ASN A 23 0.23 27.53 2.11
N LEU A 24 -0.32 26.90 1.08
CA LEU A 24 -0.52 27.51 -0.24
C LEU A 24 -1.98 27.97 -0.39
N ASP A 25 -2.21 29.27 -0.59
CA ASP A 25 -3.54 29.79 -0.93
C ASP A 25 -3.83 29.61 -2.42
N VAL A 26 -4.20 28.39 -2.80
CA VAL A 26 -4.57 28.08 -4.17
C VAL A 26 -5.85 28.78 -4.63
N ARG A 27 -6.65 29.39 -3.74
CA ARG A 27 -7.94 30.00 -4.11
C ARG A 27 -7.76 31.42 -4.61
N HIS A 28 -6.97 32.22 -3.89
CA HIS A 28 -6.83 33.65 -4.14
C HIS A 28 -5.48 34.03 -4.76
N ASP A 29 -4.46 33.18 -4.66
CA ASP A 29 -3.12 33.47 -5.19
C ASP A 29 -2.82 32.62 -6.44
N ALA A 30 -2.53 33.30 -7.56
CA ALA A 30 -2.24 32.68 -8.84
C ALA A 30 -0.87 31.95 -8.87
N VAL A 31 0.13 32.46 -8.14
CA VAL A 31 1.45 31.83 -8.01
C VAL A 31 1.32 30.55 -7.19
N HIS A 32 0.60 30.59 -6.07
CA HIS A 32 0.34 29.40 -5.26
C HIS A 32 -0.43 28.33 -6.04
N ARG A 33 -1.43 28.73 -6.83
CA ARG A 33 -2.13 27.82 -7.74
C ARG A 33 -1.18 27.21 -8.77
N ALA A 34 -0.35 28.01 -9.43
CA ALA A 34 0.62 27.50 -10.41
C ALA A 34 1.63 26.52 -9.78
N ILE A 35 2.13 26.80 -8.57
CA ILE A 35 3.02 25.88 -7.83
C ILE A 35 2.29 24.56 -7.54
N TRP A 36 1.06 24.63 -7.03
CA TRP A 36 0.29 23.45 -6.71
C TRP A 36 -0.03 22.62 -7.96
N ASP A 37 -0.46 23.24 -9.05
CA ASP A 37 -0.80 22.56 -10.31
C ASP A 37 0.39 21.76 -10.87
N LEU A 38 1.61 22.27 -10.68
CA LEU A 38 2.83 21.54 -11.06
C LEU A 38 3.06 20.29 -10.21
N PHE A 39 2.83 20.34 -8.90
CA PHE A 39 2.89 19.14 -8.06
C PHE A 39 1.72 18.19 -8.30
N ASP A 40 0.52 18.73 -8.54
CA ASP A 40 -0.70 17.95 -8.76
C ASP A 40 -0.65 17.16 -10.07
N SER A 41 -0.12 17.78 -11.13
CA SER A 41 0.12 17.13 -12.43
C SER A 41 1.03 15.89 -12.35
N ARG A 42 1.87 15.78 -11.30
CA ARG A 42 2.72 14.60 -11.08
C ARG A 42 1.91 13.32 -10.79
N LYS A 43 0.64 13.44 -10.39
CA LYS A 43 -0.25 12.28 -10.17
C LYS A 43 -0.45 11.45 -11.43
N GLU A 44 -0.51 12.10 -12.59
CA GLU A 44 -0.73 11.45 -13.89
C GLU A 44 0.57 10.87 -14.47
N SER A 45 1.72 11.32 -13.97
CA SER A 45 3.01 10.82 -14.41
C SER A 45 3.29 9.40 -13.89
N SER A 46 3.59 8.49 -14.81
CA SER A 46 4.06 7.14 -14.51
C SER A 46 5.46 7.14 -13.88
N THR A 47 6.26 8.19 -14.10
CA THR A 47 7.64 8.31 -13.61
C THR A 47 7.74 8.95 -12.24
N SER A 48 6.68 9.60 -11.74
CA SER A 48 6.73 10.22 -10.41
C SER A 48 6.83 9.14 -9.33
N VAL A 49 7.74 9.38 -8.38
CA VAL A 49 8.05 8.48 -7.26
C VAL A 49 7.38 8.92 -5.96
N LEU A 50 6.82 10.12 -5.94
CA LEU A 50 6.11 10.70 -4.81
C LEU A 50 4.64 10.93 -5.16
N ARG A 51 3.83 11.14 -4.12
CA ARG A 51 2.45 11.57 -4.24
C ARG A 51 2.25 12.80 -3.39
N TYR A 52 1.66 13.83 -3.97
CA TYR A 52 1.39 15.09 -3.30
C TYR A 52 -0.07 15.20 -2.85
N LYS A 53 -0.29 15.76 -1.67
CA LYS A 53 -1.61 16.11 -1.12
C LYS A 53 -1.55 17.52 -0.55
N LEU A 54 -2.39 18.42 -1.04
CA LEU A 54 -2.59 19.72 -0.41
C LEU A 54 -3.40 19.55 0.88
N VAL A 55 -2.93 20.12 1.98
CA VAL A 55 -3.55 20.01 3.31
C VAL A 55 -3.60 21.37 4.00
N ASP A 56 -4.52 21.50 4.96
CA ASP A 56 -4.53 22.64 5.88
C ASP A 56 -3.35 22.55 6.85
N ILE A 57 -2.92 23.69 7.39
CA ILE A 57 -1.88 23.74 8.43
C ILE A 57 -2.30 22.98 9.70
N ASN A 58 -3.60 22.90 9.97
CA ASN A 58 -4.16 22.21 11.13
C ASN A 58 -4.56 20.74 10.86
N GLU A 59 -4.18 20.16 9.71
CA GLU A 59 -4.51 18.78 9.35
C GLU A 59 -4.12 17.81 10.48
N GLN A 60 -5.08 16.96 10.87
CA GLN A 60 -4.87 15.97 11.91
C GLN A 60 -4.41 14.63 11.32
N TYR A 61 -3.43 14.02 11.98
CA TYR A 61 -2.90 12.73 11.59
C TYR A 61 -3.32 11.64 12.58
N PRO A 62 -3.45 10.36 12.15
CA PRO A 62 -3.85 9.30 13.07
C PRO A 62 -2.92 9.23 14.28
N HIS A 63 -3.45 9.01 15.49
CA HIS A 63 -2.60 8.95 16.68
C HIS A 63 -1.57 7.80 16.61
N CYS A 64 -0.35 8.08 17.06
CA CYS A 64 0.67 7.05 17.23
C CYS A 64 0.34 6.22 18.47
N LYS A 65 0.03 4.93 18.30
CA LYS A 65 -0.22 4.04 19.45
C LYS A 65 1.06 3.90 20.28
N ALA A 66 0.92 3.98 21.60
CA ALA A 66 2.02 3.75 22.53
C ALA A 66 2.72 2.42 22.23
N LYS A 67 4.05 2.44 22.20
CA LYS A 67 4.85 1.23 21.95
C LYS A 67 4.76 0.31 23.16
N ARG A 68 4.58 -0.98 22.91
CA ARG A 68 4.64 -1.99 23.96
C ARG A 68 6.09 -2.17 24.40
N ALA A 69 6.34 -2.12 25.71
CA ALA A 69 7.68 -2.26 26.29
C ALA A 69 8.28 -3.66 26.11
N THR A 70 7.46 -4.72 26.21
CA THR A 70 7.92 -6.12 26.10
C THR A 70 6.99 -6.98 25.25
N TYR A 71 7.57 -7.94 24.52
CA TYR A 71 6.84 -8.87 23.66
C TYR A 71 6.93 -10.33 24.13
N GLU A 72 7.56 -10.59 25.28
CA GLU A 72 7.80 -11.95 25.79
C GLU A 72 6.52 -12.80 25.88
N TRP A 73 5.43 -12.21 26.34
CA TRP A 73 4.12 -12.86 26.51
C TRP A 73 3.09 -12.47 25.43
N TYR A 74 3.53 -11.85 24.33
CA TYR A 74 2.60 -11.35 23.32
C TYR A 74 2.24 -12.42 22.29
N VAL A 75 0.98 -12.83 22.30
CA VAL A 75 0.43 -13.68 21.24
C VAL A 75 -0.03 -12.82 20.06
N PRO A 76 0.53 -13.00 18.84
CA PRO A 76 0.11 -12.23 17.68
C PRO A 76 -1.34 -12.56 17.31
N LYS A 77 -2.18 -11.53 17.21
CA LYS A 77 -3.61 -11.68 16.89
C LYS A 77 -3.92 -12.00 15.42
N GLY A 78 -2.94 -11.88 14.52
CA GLY A 78 -3.08 -12.01 13.06
C GLY A 78 -1.79 -11.62 12.35
N VAL A 79 -1.80 -11.46 11.02
CA VAL A 79 -0.60 -11.17 10.21
C VAL A 79 -0.60 -9.74 9.69
N ILE A 80 -1.52 -9.33 8.82
CA ILE A 80 -1.53 -7.96 8.24
C ILE A 80 -2.84 -7.27 8.62
N LYS A 81 -2.74 -6.09 9.25
CA LYS A 81 -3.91 -5.29 9.58
C LYS A 81 -4.48 -4.61 8.34
N THR A 82 -5.80 -4.56 8.23
CA THR A 82 -6.51 -4.00 7.06
C THR A 82 -6.18 -2.53 6.83
N ASN A 83 -6.13 -1.75 7.90
CA ASN A 83 -5.83 -0.32 7.83
C ASN A 83 -4.33 0.04 7.67
N TRP A 84 -3.41 -0.93 7.70
CA TRP A 84 -1.98 -0.61 7.77
C TRP A 84 -1.43 -0.05 6.46
N MET A 85 -1.82 -0.61 5.31
CA MET A 85 -1.38 -0.10 4.01
C MET A 85 -1.95 1.30 3.75
N ASN A 86 -3.27 1.48 3.91
CA ASN A 86 -3.94 2.78 3.77
C ASN A 86 -3.27 3.87 4.64
N LYS A 87 -2.93 3.53 5.89
CA LYS A 87 -2.23 4.45 6.80
C LYS A 87 -0.95 5.03 6.19
N HIS A 88 -0.14 4.22 5.52
CA HIS A 88 1.17 4.64 4.98
C HIS A 88 1.10 5.14 3.53
N LEU A 89 -0.02 4.94 2.85
CA LEU A 89 -0.26 5.44 1.50
C LEU A 89 -0.98 6.79 1.48
N ASN A 90 -1.94 7.00 2.40
CA ASN A 90 -2.91 8.08 2.29
C ASN A 90 -3.00 8.99 3.53
N LEU A 91 -2.61 8.48 4.71
CA LEU A 91 -2.87 9.19 5.97
C LEU A 91 -1.61 9.79 6.60
N VAL A 92 -0.49 9.07 6.58
CA VAL A 92 0.74 9.50 7.27
C VAL A 92 1.78 9.88 6.23
N PRO A 93 2.12 11.18 6.10
CA PRO A 93 3.14 11.61 5.15
C PRO A 93 4.54 11.24 5.62
N SER A 94 5.45 11.01 4.67
CA SER A 94 6.89 10.94 4.95
C SER A 94 7.48 12.34 5.18
N LEU A 95 6.91 13.35 4.52
CA LEU A 95 7.33 14.75 4.56
C LEU A 95 6.11 15.68 4.55
N VAL A 96 6.12 16.71 5.41
CA VAL A 96 5.22 17.86 5.32
C VAL A 96 6.04 19.07 4.90
N VAL A 97 5.66 19.69 3.79
CA VAL A 97 6.31 20.87 3.22
C VAL A 97 5.41 22.07 3.42
N ILE A 98 5.90 23.09 4.11
CA ILE A 98 5.15 24.31 4.41
C ILE A 98 5.75 25.45 3.59
N PHE A 99 4.93 26.10 2.79
CA PHE A 99 5.34 27.24 1.97
C PHE A 99 5.09 28.54 2.74
N PHE A 100 6.06 29.45 2.75
CA PHE A 100 5.94 30.76 3.38
C PHE A 100 6.46 31.86 2.47
N GLU A 101 5.76 32.98 2.41
CA GLU A 101 6.22 34.19 1.72
C GLU A 101 7.13 34.99 2.66
N LEU A 102 8.44 34.99 2.38
CA LEU A 102 9.41 35.67 3.23
C LEU A 102 10.64 36.10 2.45
N ASP A 103 10.72 37.38 2.12
CA ASP A 103 11.94 37.99 1.58
C ASP A 103 12.94 38.31 2.71
N TRP A 104 14.24 38.14 2.46
CA TRP A 104 15.29 38.42 3.46
C TRP A 104 15.39 39.88 3.90
N ASN A 105 14.81 40.78 3.11
CA ASN A 105 14.79 42.22 3.32
C ASN A 105 13.40 42.73 3.72
N ASP A 106 12.47 41.84 4.09
CA ASP A 106 11.12 42.21 4.50
C ASP A 106 11.16 43.08 5.78
N PRO A 107 10.55 44.28 5.80
CA PRO A 107 10.54 45.14 6.99
C PRO A 107 9.81 44.50 8.18
N LEU A 108 8.89 43.56 7.93
CA LEU A 108 8.13 42.81 8.93
C LEU A 108 8.70 41.40 9.14
N PHE A 109 9.97 41.17 8.79
CA PHE A 109 10.61 39.85 8.86
C PHE A 109 10.43 39.17 10.23
N GLN A 110 10.61 39.91 11.34
CA GLN A 110 10.47 39.35 12.69
C GLN A 110 9.03 38.95 13.02
N GLU A 111 8.04 39.74 12.62
CA GLU A 111 6.62 39.43 12.86
C GLU A 111 6.19 38.21 12.05
N LYS A 112 6.52 38.17 10.76
CA LYS A 112 6.27 37.01 9.89
C LYS A 112 6.99 35.75 10.38
N GLN A 113 8.24 35.89 10.84
CA GLN A 113 9.01 34.80 11.41
C GLN A 113 8.30 34.19 12.65
N ASN A 114 7.73 35.02 13.53
CA ASN A 114 6.97 34.54 14.68
C ASN A 114 5.68 33.82 14.25
N GLU A 115 4.92 34.40 13.32
CA GLU A 115 3.70 33.78 12.76
C GLU A 115 4.00 32.40 12.14
N TYR A 116 5.08 32.32 11.34
CA TYR A 116 5.47 31.08 10.68
C TYR A 116 5.96 30.02 11.67
N LYS A 117 6.62 30.43 12.76
CA LYS A 117 6.98 29.51 13.85
C LYS A 117 5.75 28.92 14.51
N GLU A 118 4.73 29.70 14.79
CA GLU A 118 3.46 29.21 15.36
C GLU A 118 2.80 28.18 14.42
N LYS A 119 2.75 28.47 13.11
CA LYS A 119 2.24 27.53 12.09
C LYS A 119 3.03 26.23 12.04
N ILE A 120 4.36 26.30 12.09
CA ILE A 120 5.24 25.11 12.14
C ILE A 120 4.96 24.30 13.42
N ASP A 121 4.78 24.96 14.56
CA ASP A 121 4.52 24.29 15.83
C ASP A 121 3.18 23.56 15.84
N VAL A 122 2.13 24.14 15.24
CA VAL A 122 0.84 23.46 15.06
C VAL A 122 1.03 22.15 14.27
N VAL A 123 1.73 22.20 13.14
CA VAL A 123 2.03 21.00 12.33
C VAL A 123 2.85 20.00 13.13
N ARG A 124 3.85 20.46 13.88
CA ARG A 124 4.71 19.61 14.73
C ARG A 124 3.91 18.92 15.83
N THR A 125 2.98 19.61 16.49
CA THR A 125 2.07 19.03 17.48
C THR A 125 1.14 17.99 16.85
N ASN A 126 0.59 18.26 15.66
CA ASN A 126 -0.26 17.29 14.96
C ASN A 126 0.51 16.05 14.48
N LEU A 127 1.81 16.20 14.22
CA LEU A 127 2.73 15.11 13.89
C LEU A 127 3.37 14.45 15.12
N ASP A 128 2.91 14.76 16.33
CA ASP A 128 3.55 14.26 17.54
C ASP A 128 3.69 12.71 17.54
N ASN A 129 4.83 12.25 18.05
CA ASN A 129 5.25 10.85 18.03
C ASN A 129 5.33 10.20 16.63
N ARG A 130 5.33 10.98 15.55
CA ARG A 130 5.64 10.54 14.18
C ARG A 130 7.07 10.93 13.82
N ALA A 131 7.67 10.16 12.91
CA ALA A 131 8.99 10.47 12.37
C ALA A 131 8.93 11.25 11.05
N SER A 132 7.74 11.74 10.69
CA SER A 132 7.54 12.56 9.51
C SER A 132 8.38 13.81 9.63
N VAL A 133 9.03 14.20 8.53
CA VAL A 133 9.90 15.37 8.50
C VAL A 133 9.08 16.61 8.17
N ILE A 134 9.44 17.76 8.73
CA ILE A 134 8.89 19.07 8.34
C ILE A 134 9.97 19.80 7.54
N SER A 135 9.61 20.28 6.36
CA SER A 135 10.44 21.13 5.50
C SER A 135 9.73 22.44 5.21
N VAL A 136 10.50 23.51 5.10
CA VAL A 136 10.02 24.87 4.84
C VAL A 136 10.53 25.31 3.49
N VAL A 137 9.63 25.84 2.65
CA VAL A 137 9.97 26.47 1.37
C VAL A 137 9.65 27.95 1.46
N LEU A 138 10.67 28.80 1.34
CA LEU A 138 10.49 30.24 1.31
C LEU A 138 10.24 30.69 -0.13
N LEU A 139 9.10 31.32 -0.36
CA LEU A 139 8.78 32.05 -1.58
C LEU A 139 9.44 33.43 -1.49
N GLN A 140 10.33 33.72 -2.44
CA GLN A 140 11.10 34.96 -2.48
C GLN A 140 10.99 35.64 -3.83
N ASN A 141 10.84 36.96 -3.86
CA ASN A 141 10.83 37.71 -5.10
C ASN A 141 12.22 37.70 -5.74
N LYS A 142 12.30 37.57 -7.08
CA LYS A 142 13.58 37.52 -7.79
C LYS A 142 14.44 38.77 -7.61
N ASP A 143 13.84 39.92 -7.35
CA ASP A 143 14.59 41.16 -7.09
C ASP A 143 15.39 41.09 -5.77
N SER A 144 15.06 40.13 -4.89
CA SER A 144 15.83 39.76 -3.70
C SER A 144 17.04 38.84 -4.02
N PHE A 145 17.16 38.34 -5.25
CA PHE A 145 18.27 37.53 -5.76
C PHE A 145 19.22 38.36 -6.66
N PRO A 146 20.34 38.89 -6.14
CA PRO A 146 21.36 39.54 -6.95
C PRO A 146 22.16 38.52 -7.76
N THR A 147 22.49 38.95 -8.97
CA THR A 147 23.58 38.47 -9.79
C THR A 147 24.91 38.65 -9.06
N VAL A 148 25.60 37.54 -8.79
CA VAL A 148 27.06 37.41 -8.58
C VAL A 148 27.68 38.46 -7.62
N ASP A 149 27.60 38.24 -6.31
CA ASP A 149 28.55 38.82 -5.35
C ASP A 149 28.65 37.93 -4.08
N ASP A 150 29.87 37.46 -3.79
CA ASP A 150 30.18 36.46 -2.74
C ASP A 150 30.00 36.96 -1.29
N LEU A 151 29.69 38.24 -1.08
CA LEU A 151 29.46 38.85 0.23
C LEU A 151 27.99 38.76 0.70
N TYR A 152 27.02 38.85 -0.22
CA TYR A 152 25.59 38.72 0.11
C TYR A 152 25.17 37.25 0.31
N SER A 153 25.96 36.30 -0.17
CA SER A 153 25.71 34.86 0.04
C SER A 153 25.95 34.46 1.49
N THR A 154 26.99 35.01 2.14
CA THR A 154 27.35 34.69 3.53
C THR A 154 26.35 35.27 4.54
N GLU A 155 25.87 36.50 4.35
CA GLU A 155 24.83 37.07 5.22
C GLU A 155 23.50 36.32 5.10
N ARG A 156 23.12 35.91 3.88
CA ARG A 156 21.92 35.07 3.67
C ARG A 156 22.07 33.70 4.28
N ASP A 157 23.23 33.07 4.14
CA ASP A 157 23.51 31.79 4.78
C ASP A 157 23.41 31.90 6.31
N GLN A 158 23.89 32.99 6.90
CA GLN A 158 23.73 33.28 8.32
C GLN A 158 22.25 33.47 8.69
N LYS A 159 21.50 34.29 7.96
CA LYS A 159 20.05 34.49 8.19
C LYS A 159 19.27 33.17 8.07
N ALA A 160 19.57 32.36 7.06
CA ALA A 160 18.97 31.04 6.86
C ALA A 160 19.29 30.10 8.03
N ASN A 161 20.53 30.09 8.54
CA ASN A 161 20.90 29.29 9.72
C ASN A 161 20.17 29.75 10.99
N THR A 162 20.05 31.07 11.21
CA THR A 162 19.30 31.64 12.33
C THR A 162 17.83 31.27 12.24
N LEU A 163 17.24 31.36 11.05
CA LEU A 163 15.85 30.98 10.80
C LEU A 163 15.63 29.47 11.04
N CYS A 164 16.53 28.63 10.56
CA CYS A 164 16.49 27.17 10.80
C CYS A 164 16.55 26.84 12.29
N THR A 165 17.43 27.52 13.04
CA THR A 165 17.54 27.35 14.49
C THR A 165 16.26 27.79 15.19
N TYR A 166 15.69 28.92 14.76
CA TYR A 166 14.44 29.43 15.33
C TYR A 166 13.25 28.51 15.04
N PHE A 167 13.17 27.96 13.83
CA PHE A 167 12.14 27.01 13.41
C PHE A 167 12.34 25.59 13.94
N ASP A 168 13.49 25.29 14.54
CA ASP A 168 13.91 23.94 14.94
C ASP A 168 13.85 22.95 13.75
N ILE A 169 14.47 23.35 12.64
CA ILE A 169 14.61 22.54 11.42
C ILE A 169 16.08 22.49 10.98
N THR A 170 16.44 21.44 10.26
CA THR A 170 17.80 21.33 9.69
C THR A 170 17.97 22.24 8.47
N LYS A 171 19.20 22.70 8.17
CA LYS A 171 19.47 23.53 6.98
C LYS A 171 18.97 22.90 5.68
N ARG A 172 19.08 21.57 5.53
CA ARG A 172 18.58 20.82 4.36
C ARG A 172 17.05 20.79 4.24
N ALA A 173 16.34 21.07 5.32
CA ALA A 173 14.88 21.14 5.34
C ALA A 173 14.37 22.54 4.96
N LEU A 174 15.26 23.55 4.86
CA LEU A 174 14.93 24.86 4.35
C LEU A 174 15.28 24.93 2.86
N CYS A 175 14.29 25.25 2.03
CA CYS A 175 14.47 25.48 0.61
C CYS A 175 13.98 26.88 0.24
N VAL A 176 14.48 27.42 -0.86
CA VAL A 176 14.05 28.72 -1.39
C VAL A 176 13.54 28.51 -2.80
N LEU A 177 12.35 29.04 -3.07
CA LEU A 177 11.71 29.05 -4.38
C LEU A 177 11.58 30.50 -4.84
N PRO A 178 12.33 30.93 -5.88
CA PRO A 178 12.17 32.26 -6.42
C PRO A 178 10.85 32.37 -7.19
N VAL A 179 10.01 33.31 -6.78
CA VAL A 179 8.79 33.70 -7.49
C VAL A 179 9.18 34.72 -8.57
N LEU A 180 8.92 34.35 -9.83
CA LEU A 180 9.24 35.16 -11.01
C LEU A 180 7.97 35.81 -11.57
N PRO A 181 8.02 37.07 -12.03
CA PRO A 181 6.91 37.68 -12.78
C PRO A 181 6.57 36.97 -14.09
N GLN A 182 7.51 36.18 -14.64
CA GLN A 182 7.30 35.31 -15.81
C GLN A 182 7.63 33.85 -15.44
N PRO A 183 6.72 32.89 -15.72
CA PRO A 183 6.81 31.51 -15.24
C PRO A 183 7.87 30.62 -15.91
N ASP A 184 8.70 31.17 -16.82
CA ASP A 184 9.55 30.43 -17.77
C ASP A 184 10.58 29.47 -17.13
N ASN A 185 10.78 29.51 -15.80
CA ASN A 185 11.66 28.58 -15.08
C ASN A 185 11.04 27.92 -13.85
N LEU A 186 9.73 28.09 -13.59
CA LEU A 186 9.10 27.52 -12.39
C LEU A 186 9.23 25.99 -12.35
N HIS A 187 9.03 25.34 -13.50
CA HIS A 187 9.22 23.88 -13.65
C HIS A 187 10.58 23.40 -13.13
N ALA A 188 11.67 24.05 -13.55
CA ALA A 188 13.02 23.65 -13.16
C ALA A 188 13.28 23.79 -11.65
N TRP A 189 12.67 24.80 -11.00
CA TRP A 189 12.74 24.95 -9.55
C TRP A 189 11.90 23.91 -8.81
N ILE A 190 10.70 23.62 -9.30
CA ILE A 190 9.86 22.56 -8.76
C ILE A 190 10.56 21.20 -8.88
N ASP A 191 11.24 20.92 -9.98
CA ASP A 191 12.01 19.68 -10.14
C ASP A 191 13.15 19.59 -9.12
N ARG A 192 13.85 20.69 -8.81
CA ARG A 192 14.87 20.74 -7.75
C ARG A 192 14.29 20.49 -6.35
N LEU A 193 13.13 21.09 -6.06
CA LEU A 193 12.41 20.84 -4.81
C LEU A 193 11.98 19.38 -4.72
N GLU A 194 11.43 18.82 -5.80
CA GLU A 194 11.02 17.42 -5.88
C GLU A 194 12.19 16.48 -5.59
N GLN A 195 13.39 16.73 -6.11
CA GLN A 195 14.58 15.94 -5.75
C GLN A 195 14.89 15.99 -4.25
N THR A 196 14.80 17.17 -3.63
CA THR A 196 15.00 17.32 -2.19
C THR A 196 13.92 16.55 -1.40
N PHE A 197 12.67 16.59 -1.86
CA PHE A 197 11.57 15.86 -1.24
C PHE A 197 11.72 14.34 -1.36
N ILE A 198 12.23 13.86 -2.50
CA ILE A 198 12.53 12.45 -2.74
C ILE A 198 13.54 11.96 -1.71
N GLU A 199 14.63 12.69 -1.49
CA GLU A 199 15.67 12.33 -0.53
C GLU A 199 15.13 12.26 0.90
N TRP A 200 14.32 13.24 1.32
CA TRP A 200 13.67 13.24 2.63
C TRP A 200 12.73 12.05 2.80
N SER A 201 11.91 11.77 1.79
CA SER A 201 11.00 10.63 1.78
C SER A 201 11.76 9.30 1.85
N GLN A 202 12.84 9.14 1.09
CA GLN A 202 13.70 7.95 1.12
C GLN A 202 14.38 7.75 2.48
N ASN A 203 14.85 8.83 3.12
CA ASN A 203 15.43 8.76 4.45
C ASN A 203 14.39 8.36 5.51
N TYR A 204 13.18 8.89 5.43
CA TYR A 204 12.06 8.49 6.28
C TYR A 204 11.81 6.98 6.21
N TYR A 205 11.63 6.44 5.01
CA TYR A 205 11.38 5.00 4.85
C TYR A 205 12.59 4.14 5.20
N THR A 206 13.81 4.63 5.01
CA THR A 206 15.03 3.96 5.49
C THR A 206 15.01 3.80 7.00
N ASN A 207 14.59 4.83 7.75
CA ASN A 207 14.49 4.77 9.20
C ASN A 207 13.34 3.86 9.67
N GLU A 208 12.19 3.88 9.00
CA GLU A 208 11.09 2.96 9.28
C GLU A 208 11.49 1.50 9.04
N ILE A 209 12.19 1.20 7.94
CA ILE A 209 12.74 -0.15 7.67
C ILE A 209 13.70 -0.57 8.78
N LYS A 210 14.63 0.30 9.21
CA LYS A 210 15.56 0.02 10.31
C LYS A 210 14.82 -0.31 11.61
N ARG A 211 13.79 0.47 11.97
CA ARG A 211 12.97 0.23 13.16
C ARG A 211 12.23 -1.10 13.11
N VAL A 212 11.60 -1.41 11.98
CA VAL A 212 10.90 -2.68 11.74
C VAL A 212 11.89 -3.85 11.82
N LYS A 213 13.09 -3.70 11.25
CA LYS A 213 14.15 -4.72 11.29
C LYS A 213 14.66 -4.97 12.71
N GLN A 214 15.00 -3.91 13.45
CA GLN A 214 15.45 -4.00 14.84
C GLN A 214 14.41 -4.71 15.71
N HIS A 215 13.13 -4.33 15.59
CA HIS A 215 12.08 -5.01 16.35
C HIS A 215 11.95 -6.49 15.95
N LYS A 216 12.04 -6.83 14.66
CA LYS A 216 12.00 -8.21 14.19
C LYS A 216 13.12 -9.06 14.81
N GLU A 217 14.29 -8.50 15.01
CA GLU A 217 15.45 -9.20 15.60
C GLU A 217 15.26 -9.52 17.09
N THR A 218 14.43 -8.77 17.81
CA THR A 218 14.08 -9.05 19.21
C THR A 218 12.97 -10.10 19.37
N LEU A 219 12.40 -10.61 18.28
CA LEU A 219 11.28 -11.56 18.34
C LEU A 219 11.78 -13.00 18.43
N ASN A 220 11.13 -13.78 19.30
CA ASN A 220 11.29 -15.23 19.35
C ASN A 220 10.72 -15.91 18.07
N LYS A 221 11.57 -16.68 17.37
CA LYS A 221 11.23 -17.34 16.10
C LYS A 221 10.17 -18.44 16.20
N LEU A 222 9.96 -19.02 17.38
CA LEU A 222 8.98 -20.09 17.60
C LEU A 222 7.60 -19.53 17.95
N THR A 223 7.54 -18.52 18.83
CA THR A 223 6.25 -17.98 19.31
C THR A 223 5.72 -16.83 18.46
N HIS A 224 6.59 -16.11 17.75
CA HIS A 224 6.22 -14.90 17.00
C HIS A 224 6.28 -15.06 15.48
N GLN A 225 6.02 -16.27 14.97
CA GLN A 225 6.10 -16.58 13.54
C GLN A 225 5.29 -15.61 12.66
N LEU A 226 4.04 -15.31 13.05
CA LEU A 226 3.18 -14.37 12.33
C LEU A 226 3.75 -12.94 12.29
N LEU A 227 4.46 -12.53 13.36
CA LEU A 227 5.14 -11.25 13.38
C LEU A 227 6.34 -11.24 12.44
N HIS A 228 7.11 -12.32 12.32
CA HIS A 228 8.20 -12.36 11.35
C HIS A 228 7.70 -12.15 9.92
N VAL A 229 6.62 -12.82 9.52
CA VAL A 229 5.97 -12.60 8.21
C VAL A 229 5.54 -11.14 8.08
N ARG A 230 4.82 -10.61 9.08
CA ARG A 230 4.37 -9.21 9.09
C ARG A 230 5.51 -8.22 8.91
N HIS A 231 6.61 -8.37 9.66
CA HIS A 231 7.73 -7.42 9.60
C HIS A 231 8.45 -7.50 8.25
N GLN A 232 8.60 -8.70 7.68
CA GLN A 232 9.16 -8.85 6.33
C GLN A 232 8.26 -8.20 5.26
N PHE A 233 6.94 -8.40 5.35
CA PHE A 233 5.99 -7.71 4.49
C PHE A 233 6.11 -6.18 4.60
N LYS A 234 6.17 -5.64 5.82
CA LYS A 234 6.32 -4.20 6.05
C LYS A 234 7.61 -3.65 5.47
N MET A 235 8.74 -4.35 5.60
CA MET A 235 10.01 -3.94 5.00
C MET A 235 9.94 -3.99 3.47
N GLY A 236 9.24 -4.97 2.89
CA GLY A 236 8.94 -5.01 1.46
C GLY A 236 8.16 -3.78 1.00
N PHE A 237 7.08 -3.48 1.71
CA PHE A 237 6.19 -2.35 1.38
C PHE A 237 6.86 -0.99 1.55
N PHE A 238 7.63 -0.80 2.63
CA PHE A 238 8.46 0.40 2.78
C PHE A 238 9.60 0.46 1.76
N GLY A 239 10.12 -0.68 1.31
CA GLY A 239 11.09 -0.74 0.22
C GLY A 239 10.50 -0.22 -1.09
N GLU A 240 9.25 -0.59 -1.42
CA GLU A 240 8.53 0.00 -2.57
C GLU A 240 8.33 1.51 -2.40
N LEU A 241 7.85 1.98 -1.24
CA LEU A 241 7.66 3.41 -0.97
C LEU A 241 8.96 4.22 -1.07
N LYS A 242 10.09 3.61 -0.70
CA LYS A 242 11.45 4.15 -0.85
C LYS A 242 11.96 4.11 -2.29
N GLN A 243 11.32 3.37 -3.20
CA GLN A 243 11.80 3.01 -4.54
C GLN A 243 13.05 2.11 -4.56
N ASP A 244 13.29 1.36 -3.48
CA ASP A 244 14.34 0.33 -3.39
C ASP A 244 13.76 -1.03 -3.77
N ILE A 245 13.40 -1.16 -5.06
CA ILE A 245 12.68 -2.30 -5.61
C ILE A 245 13.40 -3.64 -5.37
N PRO A 246 14.73 -3.77 -5.56
CA PRO A 246 15.43 -5.03 -5.29
C PRO A 246 15.32 -5.48 -3.82
N SER A 247 15.49 -4.55 -2.87
CA SER A 247 15.35 -4.85 -1.44
C SER A 247 13.91 -5.17 -1.06
N ALA A 248 12.94 -4.53 -1.71
CA ALA A 248 11.52 -4.79 -1.51
C ALA A 248 11.16 -6.24 -1.89
N VAL A 249 11.55 -6.67 -3.09
CA VAL A 249 11.31 -8.04 -3.60
C VAL A 249 11.98 -9.07 -2.70
N LYS A 250 13.23 -8.83 -2.27
CA LYS A 250 13.93 -9.73 -1.34
C LYS A 250 13.16 -9.90 -0.02
N SER A 251 12.60 -8.81 0.51
CA SER A 251 11.82 -8.83 1.74
C SER A 251 10.50 -9.59 1.55
N TYR A 252 9.81 -9.40 0.43
CA TYR A 252 8.59 -10.17 0.10
C TYR A 252 8.85 -11.66 -0.10
N LYS A 253 9.90 -12.03 -0.86
CA LYS A 253 10.33 -13.42 -1.00
C LYS A 253 10.65 -14.05 0.36
N SER A 254 11.36 -13.32 1.22
CA SER A 254 11.67 -13.77 2.58
C SER A 254 10.42 -13.93 3.45
N ALA A 255 9.44 -13.03 3.34
CA ALA A 255 8.14 -13.17 4.01
C ALA A 255 7.40 -14.42 3.55
N TYR A 256 7.41 -14.67 2.23
CA TYR A 256 6.73 -15.80 1.61
C TYR A 256 7.33 -17.13 2.06
N SER A 257 8.65 -17.28 1.94
CA SER A 257 9.35 -18.49 2.40
C SER A 257 9.12 -18.74 3.89
N TYR A 258 9.20 -17.70 4.72
CA TYR A 258 8.96 -17.86 6.16
C TYR A 258 7.51 -18.27 6.47
N LEU A 259 6.53 -17.74 5.71
CA LEU A 259 5.13 -18.15 5.81
C LEU A 259 4.96 -19.63 5.45
N THR A 260 5.54 -20.10 4.35
CA THR A 260 5.35 -21.49 3.89
C THR A 260 6.13 -22.51 4.71
N ASP A 261 7.32 -22.14 5.20
CA ASP A 261 8.27 -23.09 5.76
C ASP A 261 8.22 -23.14 7.30
N ASN A 262 7.80 -22.03 7.95
CA ASN A 262 7.85 -21.92 9.41
C ASN A 262 6.47 -21.77 10.07
N VAL A 263 5.52 -21.07 9.45
CA VAL A 263 4.21 -20.84 10.04
C VAL A 263 3.38 -22.13 10.02
N ARG A 264 2.84 -22.51 11.18
CA ARG A 264 1.91 -23.64 11.27
C ARG A 264 0.54 -23.25 10.70
N ILE A 265 0.19 -23.88 9.59
CA ILE A 265 -1.09 -23.68 8.91
C ILE A 265 -2.07 -24.77 9.36
N HIS A 266 -3.21 -24.34 9.90
CA HIS A 266 -4.32 -25.17 10.37
C HIS A 266 -5.61 -24.70 9.70
N ASP A 267 -6.64 -25.54 9.67
CA ASP A 267 -7.94 -25.16 9.09
C ASP A 267 -8.52 -23.86 9.71
N THR A 268 -8.16 -23.59 10.96
CA THR A 268 -8.57 -22.42 11.73
C THR A 268 -7.98 -21.09 11.24
N ASN A 269 -6.78 -21.11 10.65
CA ASN A 269 -6.05 -19.91 10.21
C ASN A 269 -5.72 -19.91 8.72
N ILE A 270 -6.07 -21.00 8.01
CA ILE A 270 -5.64 -21.24 6.62
C ILE A 270 -6.05 -20.13 5.65
N LEU A 271 -7.21 -19.51 5.88
CA LEU A 271 -7.67 -18.42 5.02
C LEU A 271 -6.79 -17.18 5.17
N GLU A 272 -6.45 -16.79 6.40
CA GLU A 272 -5.52 -15.69 6.66
C GLU A 272 -4.16 -15.97 6.02
N MET A 273 -3.65 -17.20 6.14
CA MET A 273 -2.38 -17.59 5.53
C MET A 273 -2.44 -17.56 3.99
N LYS A 274 -3.53 -18.03 3.39
CA LYS A 274 -3.75 -17.99 1.93
C LYS A 274 -3.87 -16.56 1.41
N MET A 275 -4.58 -15.69 2.12
CA MET A 275 -4.71 -14.27 1.75
C MET A 275 -3.35 -13.57 1.78
N VAL A 276 -2.59 -13.74 2.87
CA VAL A 276 -1.25 -13.14 2.99
C VAL A 276 -0.29 -13.72 1.96
N ALA A 277 -0.30 -15.04 1.74
CA ALA A 277 0.51 -15.68 0.71
C ALA A 277 0.17 -15.15 -0.69
N GLY A 278 -1.12 -15.03 -1.02
CA GLY A 278 -1.58 -14.44 -2.27
C GLY A 278 -1.14 -12.98 -2.43
N PHE A 279 -1.15 -12.19 -1.35
CA PHE A 279 -0.65 -10.80 -1.41
C PHE A 279 0.85 -10.73 -1.69
N LEU A 280 1.62 -11.60 -1.05
CA LEU A 280 3.06 -11.70 -1.27
C LEU A 280 3.37 -12.16 -2.70
N THR A 281 2.67 -13.17 -3.18
CA THR A 281 2.79 -13.67 -4.55
C THR A 281 2.40 -12.61 -5.57
N TYR A 282 1.32 -11.85 -5.35
CA TYR A 282 0.96 -10.71 -6.19
C TYR A 282 2.11 -9.69 -6.29
N LYS A 283 2.68 -9.26 -5.16
CA LYS A 283 3.78 -8.30 -5.14
C LYS A 283 5.03 -8.83 -5.83
N ILE A 284 5.40 -10.09 -5.57
CA ILE A 284 6.57 -10.72 -6.19
C ILE A 284 6.36 -10.80 -7.70
N CYS A 285 5.28 -11.40 -8.17
CA CYS A 285 5.02 -11.57 -9.60
C CYS A 285 4.89 -10.24 -10.33
N ARG A 286 4.14 -9.26 -9.78
CA ARG A 286 3.99 -7.93 -10.39
C ARG A 286 5.35 -7.29 -10.61
N ILE A 287 6.17 -7.21 -9.56
CA ILE A 287 7.49 -6.58 -9.65
C ILE A 287 8.42 -7.37 -10.58
N SER A 288 8.40 -8.71 -10.54
CA SER A 288 9.18 -9.52 -11.47
C SER A 288 8.79 -9.25 -12.94
N PHE A 289 7.50 -9.06 -13.24
CA PHE A 289 7.08 -8.62 -14.58
C PHE A 289 7.54 -7.20 -14.91
N ASP A 290 7.41 -6.25 -13.98
CA ASP A 290 7.87 -4.87 -14.14
C ASP A 290 9.39 -4.83 -14.44
N LEU A 291 10.17 -5.73 -13.85
CA LEU A 291 11.62 -5.90 -14.08
C LEU A 291 11.95 -6.74 -15.32
N SER A 292 10.98 -7.11 -16.16
CA SER A 292 11.16 -7.98 -17.32
C SER A 292 11.77 -9.35 -16.97
N GLN A 293 11.38 -9.92 -15.82
CA GLN A 293 11.78 -11.24 -15.33
C GLN A 293 10.59 -12.24 -15.30
N PRO A 294 9.94 -12.53 -16.45
CA PRO A 294 8.72 -13.35 -16.49
C PRO A 294 8.96 -14.80 -16.04
N VAL A 295 10.15 -15.36 -16.28
CA VAL A 295 10.51 -16.72 -15.84
C VAL A 295 10.47 -16.83 -14.30
N GLU A 296 10.94 -15.80 -13.61
CA GLU A 296 10.93 -15.76 -12.14
C GLU A 296 9.49 -15.71 -11.62
N ALA A 297 8.65 -14.85 -12.21
CA ALA A 297 7.23 -14.73 -11.86
C ALA A 297 6.49 -16.06 -12.05
N ILE A 298 6.71 -16.73 -13.19
CA ILE A 298 6.09 -18.02 -13.52
C ILE A 298 6.53 -19.11 -12.54
N ASN A 299 7.83 -19.23 -12.28
CA ASN A 299 8.35 -20.25 -11.36
C ASN A 299 7.84 -20.03 -9.93
N HIS A 300 7.80 -18.77 -9.49
CA HIS A 300 7.22 -18.43 -8.19
C HIS A 300 5.75 -18.81 -8.11
N PHE A 301 4.94 -18.44 -9.11
CA PHE A 301 3.51 -18.72 -9.12
C PHE A 301 3.19 -20.21 -9.22
N ARG A 302 3.95 -20.99 -10.02
CA ARG A 302 3.81 -22.46 -10.07
C ARG A 302 4.04 -23.09 -8.70
N ARG A 303 5.15 -22.74 -8.04
CA ARG A 303 5.44 -23.20 -6.67
C ARG A 303 4.33 -22.79 -5.69
N HIS A 304 3.83 -21.57 -5.80
CA HIS A 304 2.71 -21.10 -4.99
C HIS A 304 1.46 -21.95 -5.17
N SER A 305 1.05 -22.16 -6.43
CA SER A 305 -0.07 -23.02 -6.80
C SER A 305 0.11 -24.43 -6.23
N ASP A 306 1.28 -25.05 -6.40
CA ASP A 306 1.50 -26.44 -5.99
C ASP A 306 1.43 -26.62 -4.47
N ILE A 307 1.98 -25.68 -3.70
CA ILE A 307 1.87 -25.68 -2.24
C ILE A 307 0.40 -25.57 -1.81
N PHE A 308 -0.32 -24.58 -2.33
CA PHE A 308 -1.65 -24.24 -1.82
C PHE A 308 -2.79 -25.05 -2.43
N LYS A 309 -2.59 -25.75 -3.56
CA LYS A 309 -3.56 -26.71 -4.13
C LYS A 309 -3.97 -27.79 -3.13
N SER A 310 -3.05 -28.22 -2.25
CA SER A 310 -3.31 -29.22 -1.21
C SER A 310 -3.89 -28.62 0.09
N LYS A 311 -3.89 -27.28 0.22
CA LYS A 311 -4.28 -26.53 1.42
C LYS A 311 -5.73 -26.06 1.29
N MET A 312 -6.63 -27.02 1.22
CA MET A 312 -8.06 -26.78 1.02
C MET A 312 -8.67 -25.99 2.20
N GLY A 313 -8.43 -26.47 3.42
CA GLY A 313 -9.07 -25.95 4.63
C GLY A 313 -10.31 -26.77 4.98
N PRO A 314 -11.25 -26.19 5.75
CA PRO A 314 -12.51 -26.85 6.11
C PRO A 314 -13.25 -27.37 4.88
N VAL A 315 -13.68 -28.63 4.92
CA VAL A 315 -14.32 -29.32 3.80
C VAL A 315 -15.63 -28.63 3.39
N GLU A 316 -16.35 -28.13 4.39
CA GLU A 316 -17.60 -27.39 4.29
C GLU A 316 -17.45 -26.09 3.50
N LEU A 317 -16.23 -25.55 3.43
CA LEU A 317 -15.85 -24.33 2.71
C LEU A 317 -14.92 -24.60 1.53
N SER A 318 -14.84 -25.84 1.04
CA SER A 318 -13.97 -26.20 -0.09
C SER A 318 -14.26 -25.41 -1.38
N PHE A 319 -15.50 -24.93 -1.57
CA PHE A 319 -15.85 -24.01 -2.66
C PHE A 319 -15.04 -22.69 -2.56
N GLU A 320 -14.79 -22.18 -1.36
CA GLU A 320 -14.02 -20.95 -1.13
C GLU A 320 -12.56 -21.15 -1.52
N HIS A 321 -12.00 -22.34 -1.26
CA HIS A 321 -10.67 -22.66 -1.74
C HIS A 321 -10.58 -22.61 -3.27
N LYS A 322 -11.58 -23.14 -3.97
CA LYS A 322 -11.66 -23.08 -5.43
C LYS A 322 -11.88 -21.66 -5.93
N ALA A 323 -12.68 -20.85 -5.24
CA ALA A 323 -12.83 -19.43 -5.51
C ALA A 323 -11.49 -18.68 -5.42
N TRP A 324 -10.76 -18.90 -4.33
CA TRP A 324 -9.45 -18.30 -4.11
C TRP A 324 -8.44 -18.73 -5.18
N LEU A 325 -8.33 -20.03 -5.48
CA LEU A 325 -7.45 -20.52 -6.54
C LEU A 325 -7.79 -19.89 -7.90
N SER A 326 -9.07 -19.92 -8.29
CA SER A 326 -9.55 -19.30 -9.53
C SER A 326 -9.08 -17.84 -9.62
N LYS A 327 -9.26 -17.09 -8.54
CA LYS A 327 -8.85 -15.70 -8.49
C LYS A 327 -7.34 -15.51 -8.57
N GLN A 328 -6.54 -16.33 -7.88
CA GLN A 328 -5.07 -16.28 -7.98
C GLN A 328 -4.59 -16.50 -9.42
N PHE A 329 -5.14 -17.49 -10.11
CA PHE A 329 -4.83 -17.76 -11.52
C PHE A 329 -5.24 -16.60 -12.44
N GLN A 330 -6.44 -16.03 -12.23
CA GLN A 330 -6.90 -14.85 -12.97
C GLN A 330 -5.94 -13.67 -12.78
N ILE A 331 -5.61 -13.32 -11.53
CA ILE A 331 -4.74 -12.19 -11.22
C ILE A 331 -3.35 -12.37 -11.83
N PHE A 332 -2.80 -13.59 -11.76
CA PHE A 332 -1.52 -13.88 -12.39
C PHE A 332 -1.58 -13.73 -13.91
N ALA A 333 -2.67 -14.17 -14.55
CA ALA A 333 -2.90 -13.99 -15.97
C ALA A 333 -3.02 -12.49 -16.35
N ASP A 334 -3.75 -11.71 -15.55
CA ASP A 334 -3.89 -10.26 -15.72
C ASP A 334 -2.53 -9.56 -15.66
N LEU A 335 -1.68 -9.94 -14.69
CA LEU A 335 -0.31 -9.44 -14.57
C LEU A 335 0.56 -9.85 -15.77
N PHE A 336 0.47 -11.10 -16.20
CA PHE A 336 1.27 -11.60 -17.31
C PHE A 336 0.87 -10.93 -18.64
N THR A 337 -0.41 -10.60 -18.82
CA THR A 337 -0.90 -9.89 -20.01
C THR A 337 -0.28 -8.50 -20.17
N ARG A 338 0.16 -7.86 -19.07
CA ARG A 338 0.81 -6.54 -19.11
C ARG A 338 2.28 -6.61 -19.55
N CYS A 339 2.85 -7.81 -19.69
CA CYS A 339 4.23 -7.98 -20.14
C CYS A 339 4.28 -8.08 -21.68
N PRO A 340 5.02 -7.20 -22.37
CA PRO A 340 5.11 -7.21 -23.84
C PRO A 340 5.92 -8.40 -24.39
N HIS A 341 6.77 -9.04 -23.58
CA HIS A 341 7.62 -10.15 -24.01
C HIS A 341 6.98 -11.49 -23.65
N ALA A 342 6.14 -12.01 -24.54
CA ALA A 342 5.65 -13.37 -24.44
C ALA A 342 6.83 -14.36 -24.52
N ILE A 343 6.97 -15.21 -23.51
CA ILE A 343 7.81 -16.41 -23.65
C ILE A 343 7.08 -17.31 -24.66
N GLN A 344 7.73 -17.70 -25.75
CA GLN A 344 7.09 -18.42 -26.87
C GLN A 344 6.26 -19.66 -26.47
N THR A 345 6.55 -20.29 -25.32
CA THR A 345 5.87 -21.49 -24.81
C THR A 345 4.94 -21.26 -23.63
N GLN A 346 4.78 -20.01 -23.16
CA GLN A 346 3.92 -19.66 -22.03
C GLN A 346 3.12 -18.39 -22.34
N HIS A 347 1.80 -18.51 -22.34
CA HIS A 347 0.90 -17.38 -22.56
C HIS A 347 -0.13 -17.24 -21.43
N PRO A 348 -0.66 -16.02 -21.19
CA PRO A 348 -1.68 -15.77 -20.16
C PRO A 348 -2.92 -16.67 -20.27
N GLY A 349 -3.32 -17.05 -21.50
CA GLY A 349 -4.46 -17.93 -21.76
C GLY A 349 -4.48 -19.24 -20.96
N PHE A 350 -3.34 -19.89 -20.72
CA PHE A 350 -3.30 -21.10 -19.88
C PHE A 350 -3.77 -20.83 -18.45
N TYR A 351 -3.38 -19.69 -17.88
CA TYR A 351 -3.75 -19.31 -16.53
C TYR A 351 -5.22 -18.86 -16.44
N TYR A 352 -5.76 -18.21 -17.48
CA TYR A 352 -7.21 -17.94 -17.56
C TYR A 352 -8.02 -19.24 -17.69
N GLN A 353 -7.54 -20.21 -18.46
CA GLN A 353 -8.17 -21.52 -18.58
C GLN A 353 -8.20 -22.25 -17.23
N GLU A 354 -7.07 -22.29 -16.51
CA GLU A 354 -7.01 -22.83 -15.15
C GLU A 354 -7.94 -22.08 -14.18
N ALA A 355 -8.00 -20.74 -14.25
CA ALA A 355 -8.94 -19.95 -13.46
C ALA A 355 -10.40 -20.38 -13.70
N ALA A 356 -10.77 -20.59 -14.96
CA ALA A 356 -12.10 -21.06 -15.35
C ALA A 356 -12.39 -22.48 -14.83
N TYR A 357 -11.43 -23.40 -14.93
CA TYR A 357 -11.58 -24.75 -14.37
C TYR A 357 -11.83 -24.73 -12.86
N GLN A 358 -11.08 -23.91 -12.11
CA GLN A 358 -11.31 -23.78 -10.66
C GLN A 358 -12.66 -23.11 -10.36
N ALA A 359 -13.14 -22.17 -11.20
CA ALA A 359 -14.47 -21.58 -11.06
C ALA A 359 -15.60 -22.60 -11.30
N MET A 360 -15.44 -23.50 -12.28
CA MET A 360 -16.37 -24.61 -12.50
C MET A 360 -16.40 -25.58 -11.31
N ALA A 361 -15.23 -25.91 -10.76
CA ALA A 361 -15.13 -26.76 -9.56
C ALA A 361 -15.77 -26.08 -8.33
N ARG A 362 -15.55 -24.78 -8.14
CA ARG A 362 -16.24 -23.96 -7.10
C ARG A 362 -17.74 -24.13 -7.20
N LYS A 363 -18.31 -23.98 -8.42
CA LYS A 363 -19.74 -24.12 -8.66
C LYS A 363 -20.28 -25.51 -8.28
N GLN A 364 -19.59 -26.58 -8.70
CA GLN A 364 -19.98 -27.95 -8.36
C GLN A 364 -19.99 -28.18 -6.83
N LEU A 365 -18.94 -27.71 -6.14
CA LEU A 365 -18.84 -27.81 -4.69
C LEU A 365 -19.92 -26.98 -3.99
N ALA A 366 -20.18 -25.75 -4.42
CA ALA A 366 -21.22 -24.91 -3.85
C ALA A 366 -22.62 -25.53 -4.00
N HIS A 367 -22.93 -26.12 -5.17
CA HIS A 367 -24.19 -26.85 -5.34
C HIS A 367 -24.34 -28.07 -4.41
N THR A 368 -23.22 -28.69 -4.02
CA THR A 368 -23.23 -29.86 -3.16
C THR A 368 -23.29 -29.47 -1.68
N LEU A 369 -22.52 -28.45 -1.29
CA LEU A 369 -22.29 -28.08 0.10
C LEU A 369 -23.24 -27.01 0.62
N CYS A 370 -23.79 -26.17 -0.27
CA CYS A 370 -24.63 -25.05 0.13
C CYS A 370 -26.13 -25.30 -0.10
N ARG A 371 -26.50 -26.40 -0.77
CA ARG A 371 -27.90 -26.72 -1.09
C ARG A 371 -28.62 -27.26 0.16
N GLY A 372 -29.79 -26.71 0.47
CA GLY A 372 -30.62 -27.18 1.58
C GLY A 372 -30.22 -26.63 2.95
N ILE A 373 -29.30 -25.65 2.99
CA ILE A 373 -29.05 -24.87 4.20
C ILE A 373 -30.25 -23.93 4.37
N GLU A 374 -30.94 -24.05 5.50
CA GLU A 374 -32.01 -23.12 5.85
C GLU A 374 -31.46 -21.69 5.83
N GLN A 375 -32.27 -20.74 5.35
CA GLN A 375 -31.89 -19.33 5.37
C GLN A 375 -31.55 -18.97 6.82
N SER A 376 -30.26 -18.75 7.05
CA SER A 376 -29.75 -18.33 8.34
C SER A 376 -30.36 -16.96 8.62
N ASN A 377 -31.04 -16.77 9.76
CA ASN A 377 -31.64 -15.49 10.19
C ASN A 377 -30.61 -14.37 10.47
N TYR A 378 -29.39 -14.50 9.97
CA TYR A 378 -28.25 -13.67 10.32
C TYR A 378 -28.00 -12.65 9.23
N ASP A 379 -27.73 -11.42 9.64
CA ASP A 379 -27.47 -10.30 8.75
C ASP A 379 -26.14 -10.51 7.99
N PRO A 380 -26.16 -10.66 6.64
CA PRO A 380 -24.95 -10.73 5.83
C PRO A 380 -24.00 -9.53 6.06
N SER A 381 -24.51 -8.40 6.56
CA SER A 381 -23.72 -7.20 6.87
C SER A 381 -22.64 -7.45 7.94
N GLU A 382 -22.85 -8.36 8.89
CA GLU A 382 -21.83 -8.69 9.90
C GLU A 382 -20.61 -9.40 9.30
N PHE A 383 -20.82 -10.16 8.23
CA PHE A 383 -19.76 -10.84 7.49
C PHE A 383 -19.10 -9.93 6.44
N LEU A 384 -19.70 -8.77 6.16
CA LEU A 384 -19.17 -7.72 5.30
C LEU A 384 -18.37 -6.66 6.07
N LYS A 385 -18.41 -6.65 7.42
CA LYS A 385 -17.56 -5.77 8.22
C LYS A 385 -16.08 -6.12 7.99
N SER A 386 -15.30 -5.13 7.52
CA SER A 386 -13.86 -5.29 7.29
C SER A 386 -13.16 -5.79 8.56
N PRO A 387 -12.53 -6.99 8.54
CA PRO A 387 -11.87 -7.53 9.71
C PRO A 387 -10.66 -6.67 10.13
N GLU A 388 -10.20 -6.78 11.39
CA GLU A 388 -8.97 -6.09 11.81
C GLU A 388 -7.76 -6.58 10.99
N PHE A 389 -7.75 -7.86 10.61
CA PHE A 389 -6.70 -8.49 9.82
C PHE A 389 -7.25 -9.15 8.55
N TYR A 390 -6.49 -9.08 7.46
CA TYR A 390 -6.88 -9.70 6.20
C TYR A 390 -7.02 -11.22 6.31
N GLY A 391 -8.11 -11.77 5.78
CA GLY A 391 -8.37 -13.21 5.73
C GLY A 391 -8.77 -13.84 7.07
N GLN A 392 -8.96 -13.05 8.13
CA GLN A 392 -9.58 -13.56 9.36
C GLN A 392 -11.08 -13.69 9.20
N ARG A 393 -11.61 -14.82 9.68
CA ARG A 393 -13.05 -15.03 9.80
C ARG A 393 -13.62 -14.00 10.79
N PRO A 394 -14.72 -13.29 10.46
CA PRO A 394 -15.36 -12.33 11.37
C PRO A 394 -15.68 -12.91 12.76
N TRP A 395 -16.06 -14.19 12.83
CA TRP A 395 -16.37 -14.88 14.07
C TRP A 395 -15.15 -15.40 14.85
N ARG A 396 -13.92 -15.32 14.29
CA ARG A 396 -12.67 -15.77 14.93
C ARG A 396 -11.66 -14.64 15.18
N GLN A 397 -12.08 -13.39 15.11
CA GLN A 397 -11.14 -12.27 15.28
C GLN A 397 -10.41 -12.35 16.62
N HIS A 398 -9.13 -11.97 16.60
CA HIS A 398 -8.22 -11.93 17.75
C HIS A 398 -7.85 -13.28 18.37
N HIS A 399 -8.31 -14.41 17.82
CA HIS A 399 -7.99 -15.75 18.29
C HIS A 399 -7.21 -16.51 17.22
N GLN A 400 -5.98 -16.92 17.52
CA GLN A 400 -5.12 -17.75 16.66
C GLN A 400 -5.01 -19.18 17.17
N SER A 401 -5.91 -19.58 18.07
CA SER A 401 -5.94 -20.94 18.60
C SER A 401 -6.30 -21.94 17.51
N VAL A 402 -5.71 -23.13 17.62
CA VAL A 402 -6.15 -24.30 16.86
C VAL A 402 -7.51 -24.79 17.37
N GLU A 403 -7.81 -24.55 18.65
CA GLU A 403 -9.06 -24.93 19.28
C GLU A 403 -10.20 -23.97 18.89
N ILE A 404 -11.34 -24.55 18.57
CA ILE A 404 -12.57 -23.81 18.27
C ILE A 404 -13.18 -23.41 19.61
N ALA A 405 -13.03 -22.13 19.96
CA ALA A 405 -13.53 -21.61 21.24
C ALA A 405 -15.07 -21.67 21.34
N ASP A 406 -15.77 -21.52 20.22
CA ASP A 406 -17.23 -21.55 20.13
C ASP A 406 -17.65 -22.35 18.89
N ALA A 407 -17.96 -23.63 19.09
CA ALA A 407 -18.34 -24.54 18.02
C ALA A 407 -19.69 -24.18 17.38
N GLN A 408 -20.60 -23.58 18.16
CA GLN A 408 -21.91 -23.16 17.64
C GLN A 408 -21.73 -21.96 16.71
N LYS A 409 -21.00 -20.94 17.16
CA LYS A 409 -20.67 -19.77 16.34
C LYS A 409 -19.87 -20.13 15.09
N GLU A 410 -18.99 -21.13 15.17
CA GLU A 410 -18.29 -21.66 14.00
C GLU A 410 -19.25 -22.23 12.96
N LYS A 411 -20.17 -23.11 13.40
CA LYS A 411 -21.16 -23.74 12.55
C LYS A 411 -22.07 -22.70 11.89
N GLU A 412 -22.49 -21.70 12.66
CA GLU A 412 -23.31 -20.57 12.18
C GLU A 412 -22.57 -19.73 11.14
N GLY A 413 -21.30 -19.40 11.38
CA GLY A 413 -20.47 -18.65 10.43
C GLY A 413 -20.25 -19.39 9.12
N ILE A 414 -20.00 -20.71 9.17
CA ILE A 414 -19.87 -21.56 7.98
C ILE A 414 -21.18 -21.57 7.18
N ALA A 415 -22.32 -21.79 7.85
CA ALA A 415 -23.64 -21.79 7.22
C ALA A 415 -23.97 -20.44 6.57
N ALA A 416 -23.61 -19.33 7.22
CA ALA A 416 -23.77 -17.99 6.65
C ALA A 416 -22.98 -17.82 5.34
N LEU A 417 -21.72 -18.28 5.29
CA LEU A 417 -20.92 -18.21 4.06
C LEU A 417 -21.47 -19.08 2.94
N GLN A 418 -21.96 -20.27 3.28
CA GLN A 418 -22.58 -21.17 2.31
C GLN A 418 -23.85 -20.54 1.69
N ASN A 419 -24.66 -19.86 2.51
CA ASN A 419 -25.83 -19.10 2.04
C ASN A 419 -25.43 -17.93 1.13
N VAL A 420 -24.44 -17.13 1.55
CA VAL A 420 -23.91 -16.01 0.75
C VAL A 420 -23.34 -16.48 -0.58
N GLU A 421 -22.68 -17.64 -0.62
CA GLU A 421 -22.14 -18.22 -1.85
C GLU A 421 -23.24 -18.57 -2.86
N MET A 422 -24.36 -19.14 -2.40
CA MET A 422 -25.50 -19.47 -3.27
C MET A 422 -26.12 -18.22 -3.89
N TYR A 423 -26.22 -17.14 -3.12
CA TYR A 423 -26.70 -15.84 -3.61
C TYR A 423 -25.75 -15.27 -4.66
N ASN A 424 -24.44 -15.25 -4.38
CA ASN A 424 -23.42 -14.74 -5.31
C ASN A 424 -23.39 -15.52 -6.63
N LEU A 425 -23.54 -16.85 -6.61
CA LEU A 425 -23.56 -17.67 -7.82
C LEU A 425 -24.80 -17.38 -8.69
N ALA A 426 -25.93 -17.02 -8.08
CA ALA A 426 -27.13 -16.62 -8.82
C ALA A 426 -26.92 -15.28 -9.56
N GLU A 427 -26.30 -14.29 -8.90
CA GLU A 427 -25.96 -12.99 -9.50
C GLU A 427 -24.84 -13.08 -10.54
N GLU A 428 -23.73 -13.78 -10.23
CA GLU A 428 -22.64 -14.02 -11.19
C GLU A 428 -23.17 -14.75 -12.44
N TYR A 429 -24.16 -15.65 -12.32
CA TYR A 429 -24.77 -16.31 -13.47
C TYR A 429 -25.68 -15.39 -14.30
N ALA A 430 -26.41 -14.47 -13.66
CA ALA A 430 -27.17 -13.44 -14.36
C ALA A 430 -26.25 -12.55 -15.21
N SER A 431 -25.07 -12.20 -14.68
CA SER A 431 -24.02 -11.46 -15.40
C SER A 431 -23.25 -12.32 -16.42
N CYS A 432 -22.99 -13.59 -16.12
CA CYS A 432 -22.17 -14.47 -16.96
C CYS A 432 -22.86 -14.96 -18.23
N LYS A 433 -24.19 -14.85 -18.36
CA LYS A 433 -24.87 -15.03 -19.65
C LYS A 433 -24.34 -14.07 -20.73
N GLU A 434 -23.73 -12.95 -20.34
CA GLU A 434 -23.02 -12.04 -21.23
C GLU A 434 -21.53 -12.43 -21.40
N TYR A 435 -20.89 -12.97 -20.37
CA TYR A 435 -19.49 -13.48 -20.45
C TYR A 435 -19.33 -14.77 -21.25
N GLU A 436 -20.29 -15.70 -21.27
CA GLU A 436 -20.21 -16.88 -22.15
C GLU A 436 -20.23 -16.50 -23.64
N LYS A 437 -20.88 -15.37 -23.99
CA LYS A 437 -20.75 -14.76 -25.33
C LYS A 437 -19.36 -14.17 -25.56
N ALA A 438 -18.76 -13.53 -24.56
CA ALA A 438 -17.40 -12.97 -24.65
C ALA A 438 -16.31 -14.06 -24.70
N LEU A 439 -16.43 -15.13 -23.93
CA LEU A 439 -15.51 -16.28 -23.95
C LEU A 439 -15.56 -17.00 -25.31
N LYS A 440 -16.76 -17.15 -25.89
CA LYS A 440 -16.92 -17.65 -27.27
C LYS A 440 -16.26 -16.73 -28.31
N TYR A 441 -16.23 -15.42 -28.08
CA TYR A 441 -15.55 -14.44 -28.95
C TYR A 441 -14.02 -14.49 -28.81
N VAL A 442 -13.49 -14.61 -27.59
CA VAL A 442 -12.04 -14.72 -27.33
C VAL A 442 -11.47 -16.05 -27.84
N VAL A 443 -12.19 -17.16 -27.66
CA VAL A 443 -11.82 -18.46 -28.24
C VAL A 443 -11.85 -18.39 -29.78
N ARG A 444 -12.78 -17.62 -30.38
CA ARG A 444 -12.80 -17.42 -31.84
C ARG A 444 -11.62 -16.60 -32.35
N LEU A 445 -11.23 -15.53 -31.65
CA LEU A 445 -10.09 -14.69 -32.01
C LEU A 445 -8.76 -15.44 -31.90
N LEU A 446 -8.59 -16.24 -30.83
CA LEU A 446 -7.38 -17.07 -30.65
C LEU A 446 -7.25 -18.21 -31.67
N ILE A 447 -8.36 -18.67 -32.25
CA ILE A 447 -8.34 -19.68 -33.33
C ILE A 447 -8.07 -19.04 -34.70
N MET A 448 -8.49 -17.78 -34.92
CA MET A 448 -8.27 -17.07 -36.19
C MET A 448 -6.84 -16.52 -36.36
N ASP A 449 -6.11 -16.23 -35.28
CA ASP A 449 -4.69 -15.84 -35.35
C ASP A 449 -3.72 -17.04 -35.51
N ALA A 450 -4.24 -18.27 -35.47
CA ALA A 450 -3.48 -19.52 -35.59
C ALA A 450 -3.66 -20.26 -36.93
N THR A 451 -4.36 -19.64 -37.88
CA THR A 451 -4.55 -20.07 -39.28
C THR A 451 -4.10 -18.98 -40.22
#